data_AF-A0A327SUH2-F1
#
_entry.id   AF-A0A327SUH2-F1
#
_cell.length_a   1.000
_cell.length_b   1.000
_cell.length_c   1.000
_cell.angle_alpha   90.00
_cell.angle_beta   90.00
_cell.angle_gamma   90.00
#
_symmetry.space_group_name_H-M   'P 1'
#
loop_
_entity.id
_entity.type
_entity.pdbx_description
1 polymer ?
#
loop_
_entity_poly.entity_id
_entity_poly.type
_entity_poly.pdbx_seq_one_letter_code
_entity_poly.pdbx_strand_id
1 'polypeptide(L)'
;MDTVAFAALPADRRELATGRRAATGAPLTGTAEHDDPDIYAKHPDGSYVIPATAHVRLSSPRLDGGARMLRRGWSYDDGPTDRGLLFCAFMPDPALFTRVQTRLAQRDALTPFLTHTASAVGWVLPGAREGGTLGDGL
;
A
#
# COMPACT_ATOMS: atom_id res chain seq x y z
N MET A 1 12.16 3.47 7.06
CA MET A 1 10.91 3.19 7.81
C MET A 1 11.26 3.17 9.29
N ASP A 2 10.49 3.85 10.14
CA ASP A 2 10.68 3.78 11.59
C ASP A 2 9.94 2.55 12.15
N THR A 3 10.58 1.38 11.96
CA THR A 3 10.01 0.10 12.40
C THR A 3 9.98 -0.04 13.91
N VAL A 4 10.87 0.66 14.63
CA VAL A 4 10.95 0.62 16.10
C VAL A 4 9.76 1.37 16.69
N ALA A 5 9.52 2.60 16.26
CA ALA A 5 8.39 3.38 16.74
C ALA A 5 7.05 2.73 16.37
N PHE A 6 6.92 2.17 15.16
CA PHE A 6 5.70 1.45 14.78
C PHE A 6 5.50 0.19 15.62
N ALA A 7 6.55 -0.60 15.87
CA ALA A 7 6.46 -1.80 16.70
C ALA A 7 6.19 -1.49 18.18
N ALA A 8 6.52 -0.29 18.67
CA ALA A 8 6.21 0.14 20.03
C ALA A 8 4.71 0.44 20.25
N LEU A 9 3.93 0.62 19.17
CA LEU A 9 2.48 0.79 19.30
C LEU A 9 1.81 -0.49 19.83
N PRO A 10 0.75 -0.35 20.65
CA PRO A 10 -0.15 -1.46 20.97
C PRO A 10 -0.65 -2.18 19.72
N ALA A 11 -0.87 -3.49 19.81
CA ALA A 11 -1.21 -4.31 18.65
C ALA A 11 -2.48 -3.83 17.94
N ASP A 12 -3.52 -3.49 18.69
CA ASP A 12 -4.77 -2.90 18.19
C ASP A 12 -4.53 -1.61 17.41
N ARG A 13 -3.60 -0.75 17.86
CA ARG A 13 -3.27 0.51 17.17
C ARG A 13 -2.58 0.26 15.83
N ARG A 14 -1.70 -0.74 15.75
CA ARG A 14 -1.10 -1.15 14.47
C ARG A 14 -2.14 -1.72 13.52
N GLU A 15 -3.01 -2.59 14.02
CA GLU A 15 -4.08 -3.19 13.22
C GLU A 15 -5.08 -2.15 12.70
N LEU A 16 -5.44 -1.16 13.52
CA LEU A 16 -6.27 -0.03 13.12
C LEU A 16 -5.57 0.86 12.07
N ALA A 17 -4.27 1.10 12.21
CA ALA A 17 -3.49 1.87 11.24
C ALA A 17 -3.39 1.15 9.88
N THR A 18 -3.18 -0.16 9.88
CA THR A 18 -3.13 -0.97 8.65
C THR A 18 -4.52 -1.22 8.07
N GLY A 19 -5.52 -1.48 8.91
CA GLY A 19 -6.85 -1.98 8.53
C GLY A 19 -6.94 -3.51 8.42
N ARG A 20 -5.94 -4.24 8.94
CA ARG A 20 -5.85 -5.71 8.93
C ARG A 20 -5.28 -6.22 10.25
N ARG A 21 -5.67 -7.44 10.63
CA ARG A 21 -5.15 -8.14 11.79
C ARG A 21 -3.72 -8.60 11.57
N ALA A 22 -2.83 -8.38 12.53
CA ALA A 22 -1.41 -8.66 12.40
C ALA A 22 -1.14 -10.18 12.34
N ALA A 23 -1.91 -10.96 13.09
CA ALA A 23 -1.70 -12.41 13.20
C ALA A 23 -2.15 -13.20 11.97
N THR A 24 -3.21 -12.75 11.30
CA THR A 24 -3.86 -13.53 10.21
C THR A 24 -3.88 -12.81 8.87
N GLY A 25 -3.52 -11.53 8.83
CA GLY A 25 -3.69 -10.69 7.65
C GLY A 25 -5.15 -10.37 7.31
N ALA A 26 -6.15 -10.94 7.97
CA ALA A 26 -7.56 -10.70 7.67
C ALA A 26 -7.92 -9.21 7.81
N PRO A 27 -8.78 -8.64 6.95
CA PRO A 27 -9.31 -7.31 7.19
C PRO A 27 -10.08 -7.27 8.51
N LEU A 28 -10.18 -6.09 9.14
CA LEU A 28 -10.91 -5.96 10.41
C LEU A 28 -12.38 -6.38 10.30
N THR A 29 -12.94 -6.33 9.09
CA THR A 29 -14.30 -6.75 8.73
C THR A 29 -14.43 -8.21 8.29
N GLY A 30 -13.33 -8.96 8.17
CA GLY A 30 -13.32 -10.36 7.70
C GLY A 30 -12.71 -11.32 8.71
N THR A 31 -12.43 -12.54 8.26
CA THR A 31 -11.91 -13.66 9.06
C THR A 31 -10.63 -14.28 8.48
N ALA A 32 -10.43 -14.22 7.16
CA ALA A 32 -9.26 -14.76 6.46
C ALA A 32 -8.51 -13.68 5.66
N GLU A 33 -7.23 -13.94 5.34
CA GLU A 33 -6.36 -12.97 4.64
C GLU A 33 -6.95 -12.51 3.30
N HIS A 34 -7.54 -13.43 2.55
CA HIS A 34 -8.10 -13.18 1.22
C HIS A 34 -9.52 -12.61 1.24
N ASP A 35 -10.09 -12.36 2.41
CA ASP A 35 -11.37 -11.67 2.49
C ASP A 35 -11.23 -10.23 1.98
N ASP A 36 -12.24 -9.81 1.21
CA ASP A 36 -12.34 -8.46 0.69
C ASP A 36 -12.61 -7.47 1.85
N PRO A 37 -11.77 -6.43 2.05
CA PRO A 37 -12.04 -5.44 3.09
C PRO A 37 -13.30 -4.62 2.76
N ASP A 38 -14.34 -4.75 3.59
CA ASP A 38 -15.47 -3.83 3.54
C ASP A 38 -15.10 -2.47 4.17
N ILE A 39 -14.75 -1.51 3.31
CA ILE A 39 -14.33 -0.16 3.72
C ILE A 39 -15.49 0.78 4.09
N TYR A 40 -16.74 0.32 3.95
CA TYR A 40 -17.95 1.07 4.27
C TYR A 40 -18.64 0.56 5.52
N ALA A 41 -18.24 -0.60 6.04
CA ALA A 41 -18.79 -1.15 7.28
C ALA A 41 -18.62 -0.17 8.44
N LYS A 42 -19.68 -0.05 9.25
CA LYS A 42 -19.74 0.85 10.40
C LYS A 42 -20.13 0.10 11.66
N HIS A 43 -19.62 0.59 12.78
CA HIS A 43 -20.12 0.28 14.10
C HIS A 43 -21.50 0.93 14.33
N PRO A 44 -22.27 0.50 15.35
CA PRO A 44 -23.56 1.11 15.68
C PRO A 44 -23.50 2.61 16.00
N ASP A 45 -22.35 3.10 16.45
CA ASP A 45 -22.10 4.53 16.71
C ASP A 45 -21.80 5.35 15.45
N GLY A 46 -21.79 4.72 14.27
CA GLY A 46 -21.54 5.35 12.97
C GLY A 46 -20.06 5.49 12.60
N SER A 47 -19.13 5.12 13.48
CA SER A 47 -17.70 5.06 13.16
C SER A 47 -17.39 3.89 12.21
N TYR A 48 -16.34 4.01 11.39
CA TYR A 48 -15.97 2.94 10.46
C TYR A 48 -15.22 1.81 11.18
N VAL A 49 -15.57 0.56 10.86
CA VAL A 49 -14.87 -0.63 11.36
C VAL A 49 -13.42 -0.66 10.88
N ILE A 50 -13.20 -0.30 9.61
CA ILE A 50 -11.87 0.03 9.09
C ILE A 50 -11.72 1.55 9.13
N PRO A 51 -10.88 2.11 10.01
CA PRO A 51 -10.81 3.56 10.23
C PRO A 51 -10.63 4.37 8.95
N ALA A 52 -11.14 5.61 8.95
CA ALA A 52 -11.04 6.51 7.80
C ALA A 52 -9.59 6.81 7.36
N THR A 53 -8.65 6.67 8.29
CA THR A 53 -7.19 6.85 8.13
C THR A 53 -6.43 5.55 7.89
N ALA A 54 -7.09 4.40 7.89
CA ALA A 54 -6.43 3.10 7.73
C ALA A 54 -5.85 2.94 6.31
N HIS A 55 -4.63 2.41 6.23
CA HIS A 55 -3.89 2.26 4.98
C HIS A 55 -4.67 1.46 3.92
N VAL A 56 -5.25 0.31 4.29
CA VAL A 56 -6.06 -0.53 3.39
C VAL A 56 -7.28 0.20 2.86
N ARG A 57 -7.90 1.09 3.64
CA ARG A 57 -9.04 1.88 3.19
C ARG A 57 -8.62 2.94 2.19
N LEU A 58 -7.58 3.72 2.50
CA LEU A 58 -7.11 4.82 1.65
C LEU A 58 -6.52 4.33 0.33
N SER A 59 -5.90 3.15 0.34
CA SER A 59 -5.39 2.47 -0.86
C SER A 59 -6.46 1.70 -1.64
N SER A 60 -7.70 1.64 -1.15
CA SER A 60 -8.74 0.84 -1.78
C SER A 60 -9.17 1.42 -3.13
N PRO A 61 -9.28 0.57 -4.18
CA PRO A 61 -9.83 0.97 -5.48
C PRO A 61 -11.30 1.40 -5.41
N ARG A 62 -12.01 1.05 -4.34
CA ARG A 62 -13.44 1.38 -4.16
C ARG A 62 -13.67 2.89 -3.92
N LEU A 63 -12.62 3.66 -3.61
CA LEU A 63 -12.74 5.11 -3.35
C LEU A 63 -12.73 6.00 -4.61
N ASP A 64 -12.21 5.53 -5.74
CA ASP A 64 -11.91 6.40 -6.90
C ASP A 64 -12.13 5.74 -8.26
N GLY A 65 -13.07 4.79 -8.33
CA GLY A 65 -13.44 4.14 -9.59
C GLY A 65 -12.44 3.09 -10.08
N GLY A 66 -11.67 2.49 -9.17
CA GLY A 66 -10.90 1.29 -9.48
C GLY A 66 -9.40 1.46 -9.63
N ALA A 67 -8.75 2.46 -9.01
CA ALA A 67 -7.29 2.59 -9.11
C ALA A 67 -6.60 1.33 -8.56
N ARG A 68 -5.96 0.57 -9.46
CA ARG A 68 -5.25 -0.68 -9.15
C ARG A 68 -3.84 -0.62 -9.68
N MET A 69 -2.95 -1.28 -8.95
CA MET A 69 -1.55 -1.44 -9.31
C MET A 69 -1.07 -2.80 -8.82
N LEU A 70 -0.20 -3.45 -9.59
CA LEU A 70 0.52 -4.62 -9.13
C LEU A 70 1.67 -4.14 -8.25
N ARG A 71 1.56 -4.31 -6.92
CA ARG A 71 2.64 -4.02 -5.98
C ARG A 71 3.56 -5.23 -5.90
N ARG A 72 4.85 -5.05 -6.20
CA ARG A 72 5.88 -6.09 -6.12
C ARG A 72 7.19 -5.45 -5.66
N GLY A 73 7.26 -5.16 -4.37
CA GLY A 73 8.43 -4.55 -3.73
C GLY A 73 9.26 -5.55 -2.94
N TRP A 74 10.37 -5.07 -2.38
CA TRP A 74 11.30 -5.83 -1.55
C TRP A 74 11.65 -5.05 -0.29
N SER A 75 11.75 -5.74 0.85
CA SER A 75 12.37 -5.14 2.02
C SER A 75 13.86 -4.92 1.77
N TYR A 76 14.42 -3.86 2.34
CA TYR A 76 15.86 -3.62 2.34
C TYR A 76 16.34 -3.27 3.75
N ASP A 77 17.62 -3.57 4.01
CA ASP A 77 18.34 -3.23 5.24
C ASP A 77 19.78 -2.86 4.84
N ASP A 78 20.08 -1.57 4.87
CA ASP A 78 21.41 -0.99 4.59
C ASP A 78 22.04 -0.40 5.86
N GLY A 79 21.70 -0.97 7.02
CA GLY A 79 22.25 -0.58 8.32
C GLY A 79 21.20 -0.09 9.32
N PRO A 80 21.64 0.30 10.53
CA PRO A 80 20.74 0.50 11.68
C PRO A 80 19.67 1.58 11.48
N THR A 81 19.93 2.58 10.64
CA THR A 81 19.03 3.72 10.39
C THR A 81 18.42 3.72 8.99
N ASP A 82 18.84 2.83 8.11
CA ASP A 82 18.37 2.79 6.72
C ASP A 82 17.80 1.42 6.37
N ARG A 83 16.52 1.25 6.69
CA ARG A 83 15.76 0.02 6.46
C ARG A 83 14.37 0.40 5.99
N GLY A 84 13.79 -0.40 5.11
CA GLY A 84 12.45 -0.12 4.64
C GLY A 84 12.01 -1.01 3.50
N LEU A 85 11.29 -0.41 2.56
CA LEU A 85 10.69 -1.08 1.42
C LEU A 85 11.10 -0.36 0.14
N LEU A 86 11.73 -1.10 -0.77
CA LEU A 86 11.79 -0.76 -2.18
C LEU A 86 10.40 -1.02 -2.77
N PHE A 87 9.55 0.00 -2.72
CA PHE A 87 8.20 -0.10 -3.25
C PHE A 87 8.25 0.01 -4.78
N CYS A 88 7.94 -1.10 -5.47
CA CYS A 88 7.71 -1.09 -6.91
C CYS A 88 6.24 -1.40 -7.20
N ALA A 89 5.64 -0.60 -8.08
CA ALA A 89 4.29 -0.81 -8.56
C ALA A 89 4.26 -0.74 -10.08
N PHE A 90 3.46 -1.63 -10.68
CA PHE A 90 3.27 -1.73 -12.12
C PHE A 90 1.81 -1.42 -12.45
N MET A 91 1.61 -0.56 -13.43
CA MET A 91 0.31 -0.08 -13.88
C MET A 91 0.37 0.39 -15.33
N PRO A 92 -0.76 0.36 -16.05
CA PRO A 92 -0.83 0.91 -17.41
C PRO A 92 -0.74 2.43 -17.46
N ASP A 93 -1.10 3.12 -16.37
CA ASP A 93 -1.09 4.58 -16.28
C ASP A 93 -0.56 5.02 -14.90
N PRO A 94 0.55 5.78 -14.82
CA PRO A 94 1.08 6.33 -13.56
C PRO A 94 0.08 7.16 -12.76
N ALA A 95 -0.95 7.76 -13.38
CA ALA A 95 -1.98 8.51 -12.66
C ALA A 95 -2.72 7.62 -11.64
N LEU A 96 -2.78 6.30 -11.86
CA LEU A 96 -3.32 5.35 -10.88
C LEU A 96 -2.53 5.36 -9.56
N PHE A 97 -1.21 5.53 -9.62
CA PHE A 97 -0.34 5.61 -8.44
C PHE A 97 -0.61 6.92 -7.72
N THR A 98 -0.56 8.02 -8.47
CA THR A 98 -0.71 9.38 -7.93
C THR A 98 -2.04 9.52 -7.20
N ARG A 99 -3.14 9.02 -7.75
CA ARG A 99 -4.46 9.07 -7.08
C ARG A 99 -4.45 8.39 -5.70
N VAL A 100 -3.87 7.20 -5.61
CA VAL A 100 -3.73 6.46 -4.35
C VAL A 100 -2.79 7.20 -3.40
N GLN A 101 -1.60 7.58 -3.87
CA GLN A 101 -0.58 8.25 -3.06
C GLN A 101 -1.06 9.61 -2.52
N THR A 102 -1.83 10.38 -3.28
CA THR A 102 -2.43 11.64 -2.82
C THR A 102 -3.38 11.42 -1.64
N ARG A 103 -4.18 10.35 -1.65
CA ARG A 103 -5.04 10.01 -0.50
C ARG A 103 -4.24 9.61 0.73
N LEU A 104 -3.18 8.83 0.52
CA LEU A 104 -2.31 8.37 1.60
C LEU A 104 -1.58 9.57 2.24
N ALA A 105 -0.99 10.44 1.42
CA ALA A 105 -0.26 11.62 1.89
C ALA A 105 -1.09 12.59 2.73
N GLN A 106 -2.42 12.61 2.56
CA GLN A 106 -3.30 13.51 3.30
C GLN A 106 -3.56 13.05 4.74
N ARG A 107 -3.66 11.74 5.00
CA ARG A 107 -4.20 11.25 6.28
C ARG A 107 -3.92 9.78 6.62
N ASP A 108 -2.97 9.12 5.97
CA ASP A 108 -2.63 7.75 6.31
C ASP A 108 -2.02 7.65 7.71
N ALA A 109 -2.56 6.76 8.53
CA ALA A 109 -2.06 6.49 9.87
C ALA A 109 -0.64 5.90 9.87
N LEU A 110 -0.16 5.35 8.73
CA LEU A 110 1.21 4.90 8.59
C LEU A 110 2.21 6.03 8.25
N THR A 111 1.77 7.19 7.76
CA THR A 111 2.65 8.29 7.35
C THR A 111 3.70 8.68 8.41
N PRO A 112 3.38 8.78 9.72
CA PRO A 112 4.38 9.11 10.73
C PRO A 112 5.57 8.14 10.83
N PHE A 113 5.44 6.92 10.31
CA PHE A 113 6.47 5.86 10.38
C PHE A 113 7.19 5.66 9.04
N LEU A 114 6.78 6.40 8.00
CA LEU A 114 7.22 6.23 6.63
C LEU A 114 7.84 7.54 6.12
N THR A 115 8.99 7.42 5.46
CA THR A 115 9.62 8.52 4.74
C THR A 115 9.88 8.06 3.32
N HIS A 116 9.41 8.81 2.33
CA HIS A 116 9.74 8.59 0.92
C HIS A 116 11.06 9.31 0.62
N THR A 117 12.15 8.56 0.46
CA THR A 117 13.51 9.11 0.28
C THR A 117 14.00 9.11 -1.16
N ALA A 118 13.38 8.31 -2.03
CA ALA A 118 13.69 8.22 -3.46
C ALA A 118 12.43 7.88 -4.26
N SER A 119 12.43 8.25 -5.55
CA SER A 119 11.36 7.94 -6.50
C SER A 119 11.90 7.87 -7.92
N ALA A 120 11.35 6.96 -8.72
CA ALA A 120 11.61 6.86 -10.15
C ALA A 120 10.34 6.41 -10.86
N VAL A 121 10.15 6.87 -12.10
CA VAL A 121 9.07 6.42 -13.00
C VAL A 121 9.72 6.05 -14.32
N GLY A 122 9.37 4.88 -14.85
CA GLY A 122 9.90 4.38 -16.11
C GLY A 122 8.90 3.47 -16.81
N TRP A 123 9.09 3.30 -18.11
CA TRP A 123 8.25 2.43 -18.93
C TRP A 123 8.87 1.04 -19.02
N VAL A 124 8.08 0.02 -18.69
CA VAL A 124 8.45 -1.38 -18.93
C VAL A 124 8.04 -1.73 -20.35
N LEU A 125 9.04 -2.02 -21.18
CA LEU A 125 8.83 -2.33 -22.58
C LEU A 125 8.16 -3.70 -22.75
N PRO A 126 7.41 -3.92 -23.85
CA PRO A 126 7.00 -5.26 -24.25
C PRO A 126 8.23 -6.18 -24.37
N GLY A 127 8.04 -7.48 -24.13
CA GLY A 127 9.09 -8.47 -24.36
C GLY A 127 9.58 -8.45 -25.81
N ALA A 128 10.88 -8.70 -26.00
CA ALA A 128 11.46 -8.81 -27.33
C ALA A 128 10.78 -9.93 -28.13
N ARG A 129 10.57 -9.70 -29.43
CA ARG A 129 10.10 -10.73 -30.36
C ARG A 129 11.24 -11.71 -30.65
N GLU A 130 10.90 -12.90 -31.14
CA GLU A 130 11.90 -13.87 -31.58
C GLU A 130 12.86 -13.25 -32.61
N GLY A 131 14.17 -13.37 -32.34
CA GLY A 131 15.22 -12.78 -33.16
C GLY A 131 15.47 -11.27 -32.98
N GLY A 132 14.71 -10.57 -32.15
CA GLY A 132 14.90 -9.15 -31.83
C GLY A 132 15.52 -8.89 -30.46
N THR A 133 15.86 -7.63 -30.19
CA THR A 133 16.31 -7.13 -28.89
C THR A 133 15.23 -6.28 -28.20
N LEU A 134 15.40 -6.03 -26.90
CA LEU A 134 14.44 -5.27 -26.11
C LEU A 134 14.41 -3.81 -26.60
N GLY A 135 13.23 -3.36 -27.04
CA GLY A 135 13.04 -1.97 -27.49
C GLY A 135 13.27 -1.73 -28.97
N ASP A 136 13.52 -2.76 -29.78
CA ASP A 136 13.70 -2.64 -31.24
C ASP A 136 12.52 -1.97 -31.97
N GLY A 137 11.32 -1.96 -31.36
CA GLY A 137 10.11 -1.37 -31.93
C GLY A 137 9.68 -0.04 -31.32
N LEU A 138 10.58 0.64 -30.60
CA LEU A 138 10.34 1.97 -30.00
C LEU A 138 10.76 3.11 -30.94
#